data_AF-A0A9E4IP43-F1
#
_entry.id   AF-A0A9E4IP43-F1
#
_cell.length_a   1.000
_cell.length_b   1.000
_cell.length_c   1.000
_cell.angle_alpha   90.00
_cell.angle_beta   90.00
_cell.angle_gamma   90.00
#
_symmetry.space_group_name_H-M   'P 1'
#
loop_
_entity.id
_entity.type
_entity.pdbx_description
1 polymer ?
#
loop_
_entity_poly.entity_id
_entity_poly.type
_entity_poly.pdbx_seq_one_letter_code
_entity_poly.pdbx_strand_id
1 'polypeptide(L)'
;MYRISMQLFAIGVIVVIAFGVAPEAVAAARAAQNREQALAGSWVVNEDLSDELRPQPGGRDADGERRGPGGFGGPGWGPGGGFGGGRGGFGGGRGGFGGGRGGFGGGGGDPQQMARMRATMQEAMRDLMTAPRRMTIAAGEREIVLTYGDRRVVRLIPDDREHSGLAGTSARVTRKTRWRGAVLEAEIELQSRMELRVRQTYEVRITEGGYRQLIVTTRIDGGRRGRDRELRRVYDVELR
;
A
#
# COMPACT_ATOMS: atom_id res chain seq x y z
N MET A 1 64.67 25.85 58.96
CA MET A 1 63.27 26.29 58.77
C MET A 1 62.59 25.32 57.80
N TYR A 2 61.51 24.66 58.26
CA TYR A 2 60.31 24.19 57.52
C TYR A 2 60.47 23.49 56.14
N ARG A 3 59.85 22.35 55.78
CA ARG A 3 58.84 21.47 56.39
C ARG A 3 58.67 20.23 55.47
N ILE A 4 58.32 19.08 56.05
CA ILE A 4 57.91 17.83 55.38
C ILE A 4 56.68 18.05 54.50
N SER A 5 56.58 17.36 53.34
CA SER A 5 55.30 17.14 52.64
C SER A 5 55.32 15.80 51.89
N MET A 6 54.83 14.77 52.58
CA MET A 6 54.44 13.47 52.06
C MET A 6 53.16 13.64 51.23
N GLN A 7 53.15 13.26 49.95
CA GLN A 7 51.92 13.14 49.16
C GLN A 7 51.63 11.67 48.86
N LEU A 8 50.66 11.14 49.61
CA LEU A 8 49.84 9.99 49.26
C LEU A 8 48.96 10.39 48.06
N PHE A 9 48.94 9.59 47.00
CA PHE A 9 47.82 9.61 46.05
C PHE A 9 47.19 8.22 45.98
N ALA A 10 45.87 8.26 46.17
CA ALA A 10 44.98 7.16 46.45
C ALA A 10 44.84 6.19 45.27
N ILE A 11 44.77 4.90 45.59
CA ILE A 11 44.35 3.84 44.68
C ILE A 11 42.86 4.05 44.39
N GLY A 12 42.54 4.44 43.16
CA GLY A 12 41.17 4.56 42.68
C GLY A 12 40.52 3.19 42.58
N VAL A 13 39.50 2.94 43.40
CA VAL A 13 38.63 1.77 43.28
C VAL A 13 37.75 1.94 42.04
N ILE A 14 37.99 1.14 41.01
CA ILE A 14 37.06 0.99 39.90
C ILE A 14 35.90 0.13 40.39
N VAL A 15 34.78 0.76 40.71
CA VAL A 15 33.52 0.06 40.95
C VAL A 15 32.96 -0.34 39.59
N VAL A 16 33.20 -1.58 39.18
CA VAL A 16 32.49 -2.20 38.05
C VAL A 16 31.09 -2.55 38.56
N ILE A 17 30.12 -1.65 38.33
CA ILE A 17 28.71 -1.95 38.58
C ILE A 17 28.27 -2.94 37.50
N ALA A 18 28.29 -4.23 37.83
CA ALA A 18 27.70 -5.27 36.99
C ALA A 18 26.17 -5.12 37.03
N PHE A 19 25.60 -4.36 36.10
CA PHE A 19 24.17 -4.42 35.83
C PHE A 19 23.84 -5.81 35.27
N GLY A 20 23.24 -6.65 36.11
CA GLY A 20 22.73 -7.96 35.72
C GLY A 20 21.56 -7.81 34.75
N VAL A 21 21.85 -7.69 33.46
CA VAL A 21 20.82 -7.84 32.43
C VAL A 21 20.44 -9.31 32.39
N ALA A 22 19.16 -9.61 32.60
CA ALA A 22 18.66 -10.99 32.53
C ALA A 22 19.06 -11.62 31.18
N PRO A 23 19.58 -12.86 31.16
CA PRO A 23 20.08 -13.50 29.93
C PRO A 23 19.02 -13.58 28.81
N GLU A 24 17.74 -13.63 29.20
CA GLU A 24 16.59 -13.60 28.29
C GLU A 24 16.44 -12.26 27.55
N ALA A 25 16.65 -11.13 28.24
CA ALA A 25 16.61 -9.81 27.62
C ALA A 25 17.76 -9.62 26.60
N VAL A 26 18.94 -10.17 26.90
CA VAL A 26 20.09 -10.16 25.98
C VAL A 26 19.81 -11.04 24.76
N ALA A 27 19.23 -12.23 24.95
CA ALA A 27 18.86 -13.12 23.86
C ALA A 27 17.79 -12.52 22.93
N ALA A 28 16.76 -11.91 23.52
CA ALA A 28 15.70 -11.22 22.78
C ALA A 28 16.25 -10.02 21.97
N ALA A 29 17.14 -9.23 22.57
CA ALA A 29 17.80 -8.11 21.89
C ALA A 29 18.66 -8.58 20.70
N ARG A 30 19.45 -9.66 20.87
CA ARG A 30 20.24 -10.25 19.79
C ARG A 30 19.37 -10.82 18.67
N ALA A 31 18.30 -11.52 19.02
CA ALA A 31 17.35 -12.02 18.02
C ALA A 31 16.70 -10.87 17.23
N ALA A 32 16.38 -9.76 17.92
CA ALA A 32 15.85 -8.56 17.29
C ALA A 32 16.84 -7.88 16.34
N GLN A 33 18.10 -7.77 16.75
CA GLN A 33 19.15 -7.26 15.90
C GLN A 33 19.39 -8.17 14.68
N ASN A 34 19.39 -9.49 14.87
CA ASN A 34 19.62 -10.44 13.78
C ASN A 34 18.54 -10.38 12.69
N ARG A 35 17.26 -10.27 13.07
CA ARG A 35 16.16 -10.13 12.08
C ARG A 35 16.23 -8.80 11.33
N GLU A 36 16.64 -7.72 11.98
CA GLU A 36 16.84 -6.42 11.34
C GLU A 36 18.00 -6.46 10.35
N GLN A 37 19.14 -7.03 10.76
CA GLN A 37 20.31 -7.20 9.90
C GLN A 37 20.06 -8.19 8.75
N ALA A 38 19.13 -9.14 8.90
CA ALA A 38 18.75 -10.02 7.81
C ALA A 38 18.14 -9.26 6.63
N LEU A 39 17.35 -8.21 6.89
CA LEU A 39 16.74 -7.33 5.88
C LEU A 39 17.75 -6.38 5.24
N ALA A 40 18.80 -6.01 5.95
CA ALA A 40 19.77 -5.02 5.49
C ALA A 40 20.49 -5.50 4.22
N GLY A 41 20.61 -4.61 3.24
CA GLY A 41 21.25 -4.91 1.97
C GLY A 41 20.68 -4.14 0.78
N SER A 42 21.23 -4.45 -0.39
CA SER A 42 20.74 -3.97 -1.68
C SER A 42 19.99 -5.11 -2.36
N TRP A 43 18.82 -4.79 -2.89
CA TRP A 43 17.82 -5.74 -3.37
C TRP A 43 17.37 -5.32 -4.77
N VAL A 44 17.35 -6.26 -5.71
CA VAL A 44 16.89 -6.06 -7.09
C VAL A 44 15.69 -6.97 -7.33
N VAL A 45 14.63 -6.43 -7.94
CA VAL A 45 13.43 -7.22 -8.20
C VAL A 45 13.75 -8.39 -9.12
N ASN A 46 13.27 -9.57 -8.76
CA ASN A 46 13.22 -10.72 -9.64
C ASN A 46 11.88 -10.67 -10.38
N GLU A 47 11.92 -10.28 -11.65
CA GLU A 47 10.71 -10.09 -12.46
C GLU A 47 9.98 -11.42 -12.71
N ASP A 48 10.70 -12.53 -12.82
CA ASP A 48 10.13 -13.85 -13.09
C ASP A 48 9.38 -14.45 -11.88
N LEU A 49 9.82 -14.13 -10.66
CA LEU A 49 9.22 -14.63 -9.41
C LEU A 49 8.20 -13.66 -8.79
N SER A 50 8.16 -12.43 -9.29
CA SER A 50 7.27 -11.37 -8.83
C SER A 50 5.95 -11.40 -9.59
N ASP A 51 4.84 -11.10 -8.90
CA ASP A 51 3.58 -10.89 -9.61
C ASP A 51 3.67 -9.62 -10.47
N GLU A 52 2.87 -9.47 -11.51
CA GLU A 52 2.71 -8.17 -12.15
C GLU A 52 1.47 -7.47 -11.59
N LEU A 53 1.58 -6.17 -11.31
CA LEU A 53 0.38 -5.35 -11.24
C LEU A 53 -0.10 -5.18 -12.67
N ARG A 54 -0.86 -6.16 -13.18
CA ARG A 54 -1.61 -5.95 -14.41
C ARG A 54 -2.48 -4.72 -14.17
N PRO A 55 -2.33 -3.64 -14.97
CA PRO A 55 -3.33 -2.59 -14.98
C PRO A 55 -4.64 -3.30 -15.23
N GLN A 56 -5.60 -3.16 -14.31
CA GLN A 56 -6.95 -3.62 -14.59
C GLN A 56 -7.33 -2.94 -15.91
N PRO A 57 -7.62 -3.68 -16.99
CA PRO A 57 -8.11 -3.06 -18.21
C PRO A 57 -9.27 -2.18 -17.77
N GLY A 58 -9.15 -0.88 -18.03
CA GLY A 58 -10.23 0.06 -17.82
C GLY A 58 -11.49 -0.57 -18.39
N GLY A 59 -12.57 -0.54 -17.61
CA GLY A 59 -13.83 -1.05 -18.10
C GLY A 59 -14.16 -0.35 -19.41
N ARG A 60 -14.28 -1.15 -20.47
CA ARG A 60 -14.98 -0.89 -21.73
C ARG A 60 -14.80 0.51 -22.30
N ASP A 61 -14.00 0.59 -23.36
CA ASP A 61 -14.45 1.09 -24.66
C ASP A 61 -15.89 1.66 -24.62
N ALA A 62 -15.97 2.95 -24.32
CA ALA A 62 -17.14 3.77 -24.61
C ALA A 62 -16.91 4.60 -25.88
N ASP A 63 -15.92 4.22 -26.69
CA ASP A 63 -15.74 4.69 -28.06
C ASP A 63 -16.32 3.65 -29.01
N GLY A 64 -17.66 3.60 -29.02
CA GLY A 64 -18.41 2.98 -30.10
C GLY A 64 -18.39 3.90 -31.32
N GLU A 65 -17.25 3.94 -32.00
CA GLU A 65 -17.12 4.45 -33.36
C GLU A 65 -18.14 3.73 -34.27
N ARG A 66 -19.30 4.33 -34.51
CA ARG A 66 -20.18 3.96 -35.62
C ARG A 66 -20.01 4.98 -36.73
N ARG A 67 -19.02 4.75 -37.59
CA ARG A 67 -18.88 5.45 -38.89
C ARG A 67 -18.82 4.43 -40.05
N GLY A 68 -20.02 4.13 -40.56
CA GLY A 68 -20.35 3.73 -41.95
C GLY A 68 -19.94 2.33 -42.45
N PRO A 69 -20.37 1.90 -43.66
CA PRO A 69 -21.22 2.56 -44.66
C PRO A 69 -22.44 1.71 -45.12
N GLY A 70 -23.24 2.26 -46.05
CA GLY A 70 -24.56 1.75 -46.46
C GLY A 70 -24.63 0.36 -47.11
N GLY A 71 -25.88 -0.12 -47.23
CA GLY A 71 -26.27 -1.30 -48.00
C GLY A 71 -27.78 -1.32 -48.23
N PHE A 72 -28.18 -1.07 -49.48
CA PHE A 72 -29.52 -1.33 -50.01
C PHE A 72 -29.69 -2.84 -50.28
N GLY A 73 -30.91 -3.39 -50.10
CA GLY A 73 -31.34 -4.67 -50.69
C GLY A 73 -32.24 -5.54 -49.78
N GLY A 74 -33.54 -5.65 -50.09
CA GLY A 74 -34.48 -6.64 -49.50
C GLY A 74 -34.33 -8.04 -50.14
N PRO A 75 -35.37 -8.92 -50.20
CA PRO A 75 -36.68 -8.99 -49.54
C PRO A 75 -36.96 -10.36 -48.85
N GLY A 76 -37.91 -10.46 -47.90
CA GLY A 76 -38.22 -11.77 -47.28
C GLY A 76 -39.41 -11.82 -46.31
N TRP A 77 -40.61 -11.91 -46.88
CA TRP A 77 -41.84 -12.61 -46.45
C TRP A 77 -41.99 -13.15 -45.01
N GLY A 78 -43.07 -12.72 -44.35
CA GLY A 78 -43.74 -13.41 -43.23
C GLY A 78 -45.13 -12.80 -42.98
N PRO A 79 -46.25 -13.54 -43.16
CA PRO A 79 -47.62 -13.00 -43.12
C PRO A 79 -48.29 -13.18 -41.74
N GLY A 80 -49.07 -12.19 -41.33
CA GLY A 80 -49.98 -12.23 -40.18
C GLY A 80 -50.04 -10.83 -39.55
N GLY A 81 -51.09 -10.03 -39.66
CA GLY A 81 -52.51 -10.36 -39.61
C GLY A 81 -53.02 -9.89 -38.24
N GLY A 82 -53.71 -8.74 -38.19
CA GLY A 82 -54.28 -8.25 -36.93
C GLY A 82 -54.69 -6.77 -36.97
N PHE A 83 -55.90 -6.53 -37.46
CA PHE A 83 -56.64 -5.25 -37.44
C PHE A 83 -57.08 -4.84 -36.01
N GLY A 84 -57.29 -3.53 -35.83
CA GLY A 84 -58.13 -2.91 -34.79
C GLY A 84 -57.39 -1.81 -34.01
N GLY A 85 -57.74 -0.52 -33.99
CA GLY A 85 -59.02 0.14 -34.28
C GLY A 85 -59.64 0.67 -32.97
N GLY A 86 -59.57 1.99 -32.73
CA GLY A 86 -60.22 2.71 -31.62
C GLY A 86 -59.31 3.79 -31.05
N ARG A 87 -59.36 5.07 -31.45
CA ARG A 87 -60.43 6.09 -31.36
C ARG A 87 -60.79 6.48 -29.91
N GLY A 88 -60.31 7.67 -29.50
CA GLY A 88 -61.06 8.60 -28.65
C GLY A 88 -60.72 8.61 -27.16
N GLY A 89 -60.39 9.79 -26.63
CA GLY A 89 -60.31 10.02 -25.19
C GLY A 89 -59.60 11.32 -24.81
N PHE A 90 -60.21 12.48 -25.09
CA PHE A 90 -59.92 13.72 -24.38
C PHE A 90 -60.42 13.59 -22.93
N GLY A 91 -59.60 13.94 -21.95
CA GLY A 91 -60.01 14.00 -20.54
C GLY A 91 -58.91 14.60 -19.67
N GLY A 92 -59.11 15.84 -19.23
CA GLY A 92 -58.19 16.55 -18.36
C GLY A 92 -58.03 15.91 -16.98
N GLY A 93 -56.85 16.09 -16.39
CA GLY A 93 -56.52 15.58 -15.07
C GLY A 93 -55.26 16.24 -14.54
N ARG A 94 -55.44 17.47 -14.04
CA ARG A 94 -54.48 18.18 -13.19
C ARG A 94 -54.30 17.36 -11.91
N GLY A 95 -53.10 16.88 -11.63
CA GLY A 95 -52.84 16.08 -10.43
C GLY A 95 -51.49 15.38 -10.48
N GLY A 96 -50.41 16.14 -10.48
CA GLY A 96 -49.12 15.60 -10.09
C GLY A 96 -49.19 15.25 -8.61
N PHE A 97 -48.94 14.00 -8.26
CA PHE A 97 -48.33 13.50 -7.01
C PHE A 97 -48.29 11.98 -7.13
N GLY A 98 -47.23 11.48 -7.79
CA GLY A 98 -47.02 10.05 -8.01
C GLY A 98 -45.58 9.78 -8.45
N GLY A 99 -44.78 9.30 -7.51
CA GLY A 99 -43.36 8.96 -7.66
C GLY A 99 -42.67 9.22 -6.32
N GLY A 100 -42.45 8.24 -5.45
CA GLY A 100 -41.83 6.96 -5.76
C GLY A 100 -40.32 7.18 -5.95
N ARG A 101 -39.50 6.59 -5.06
CA ARG A 101 -38.04 6.72 -4.88
C ARG A 101 -37.64 7.92 -4.01
N GLY A 102 -37.18 7.75 -2.77
CA GLY A 102 -36.18 6.77 -2.36
C GLY A 102 -34.84 7.15 -2.99
N GLY A 103 -34.04 7.96 -2.31
CA GLY A 103 -32.77 8.42 -2.84
C GLY A 103 -32.07 9.42 -1.94
N PHE A 104 -31.59 8.98 -0.78
CA PHE A 104 -30.39 9.56 -0.21
C PHE A 104 -29.27 9.45 -1.25
N GLY A 105 -28.72 10.56 -1.72
CA GLY A 105 -27.47 10.50 -2.49
C GLY A 105 -27.29 11.62 -3.51
N GLY A 106 -26.22 12.38 -3.35
CA GLY A 106 -25.69 13.20 -4.44
C GLY A 106 -25.09 14.53 -4.01
N GLY A 107 -24.22 14.53 -3.01
CA GLY A 107 -23.38 15.70 -2.75
C GLY A 107 -22.48 15.97 -3.96
N GLY A 108 -22.90 16.91 -4.81
CA GLY A 108 -22.09 17.47 -5.88
C GLY A 108 -20.93 18.26 -5.29
N GLY A 109 -19.79 17.62 -5.11
CA GLY A 109 -18.55 18.31 -4.81
C GLY A 109 -18.09 19.15 -6.00
N ASP A 110 -17.32 20.20 -5.75
CA ASP A 110 -16.65 20.97 -6.80
C ASP A 110 -15.85 20.01 -7.72
N PRO A 111 -16.06 20.04 -9.05
CA PRO A 111 -15.36 19.17 -10.00
C PRO A 111 -13.84 19.25 -9.90
N GLN A 112 -13.30 20.44 -9.61
CA GLN A 112 -11.87 20.66 -9.43
C GLN A 112 -11.37 20.03 -8.13
N GLN A 113 -12.14 20.10 -7.05
CA GLN A 113 -11.81 19.41 -5.80
C GLN A 113 -11.81 17.88 -5.99
N MET A 114 -12.79 17.34 -6.72
CA MET A 114 -12.83 15.91 -7.04
C MET A 114 -11.66 15.46 -7.91
N ALA A 115 -11.26 16.28 -8.89
CA ALA A 115 -10.10 16.00 -9.74
C ALA A 115 -8.79 15.96 -8.94
N ARG A 116 -8.57 16.94 -8.05
CA ARG A 116 -7.40 16.97 -7.16
C ARG A 116 -7.35 15.76 -6.24
N MET A 117 -8.48 15.43 -5.61
CA MET A 117 -8.58 14.26 -4.74
C MET A 117 -8.28 12.96 -5.49
N ARG A 118 -8.74 12.84 -6.74
CA ARG A 118 -8.44 11.68 -7.59
C ARG A 118 -6.95 11.59 -7.93
N ALA A 119 -6.30 12.71 -8.25
CA ALA A 119 -4.87 12.73 -8.55
C ALA A 119 -4.03 12.34 -7.33
N THR A 120 -4.29 12.93 -6.16
CA THR A 120 -3.63 12.57 -4.89
C THR A 120 -3.81 11.09 -4.57
N MET A 121 -5.03 10.55 -4.75
CA MET A 121 -5.31 9.14 -4.53
C MET A 121 -4.54 8.23 -5.51
N GLN A 122 -4.51 8.60 -6.80
CA GLN A 122 -3.78 7.83 -7.81
C GLN A 122 -2.27 7.79 -7.53
N GLU A 123 -1.70 8.91 -7.11
CA GLU A 123 -0.29 9.01 -6.74
C GLU A 123 0.02 8.17 -5.50
N ALA A 124 -0.82 8.25 -4.46
CA ALA A 124 -0.69 7.42 -3.26
C ALA A 124 -0.81 5.92 -3.59
N MET A 125 -1.75 5.54 -4.44
CA MET A 125 -1.89 4.15 -4.89
C MET A 125 -0.67 3.70 -5.66
N ARG A 126 -0.14 4.54 -6.57
CA ARG A 126 1.10 4.25 -7.28
C ARG A 126 2.24 4.06 -6.28
N ASP A 127 2.38 4.94 -5.30
CA ASP A 127 3.44 4.86 -4.30
C ASP A 127 3.37 3.55 -3.48
N LEU A 128 2.19 3.22 -2.96
CA LEU A 128 1.99 2.03 -2.12
C LEU A 128 2.06 0.70 -2.89
N MET A 129 1.76 0.73 -4.20
CA MET A 129 1.62 -0.48 -5.01
C MET A 129 2.77 -0.72 -5.99
N THR A 130 3.52 0.32 -6.37
CA THR A 130 4.63 0.16 -7.32
C THR A 130 5.78 -0.56 -6.65
N ALA A 131 6.16 -1.70 -7.22
CA ALA A 131 7.40 -2.37 -6.85
C ALA A 131 8.58 -1.67 -7.52
N PRO A 132 9.46 -1.02 -6.75
CA PRO A 132 10.65 -0.43 -7.30
C PRO A 132 11.57 -1.53 -7.84
N ARG A 133 12.24 -1.28 -8.98
CA ARG A 133 13.21 -2.26 -9.53
C ARG A 133 14.38 -2.55 -8.60
N ARG A 134 14.71 -1.57 -7.76
CA ARG A 134 15.84 -1.60 -6.83
C ARG A 134 15.44 -0.97 -5.51
N MET A 135 15.89 -1.58 -4.43
CA MET A 135 15.68 -1.11 -3.07
C MET A 135 16.96 -1.32 -2.26
N THR A 136 17.32 -0.35 -1.43
CA THR A 136 18.35 -0.51 -0.40
C THR A 136 17.68 -0.40 0.96
N ILE A 137 17.96 -1.36 1.84
CA ILE A 137 17.46 -1.38 3.21
C ILE A 137 18.63 -1.14 4.15
N ALA A 138 18.54 -0.09 4.96
CA ALA A 138 19.44 0.15 6.08
C ALA A 138 18.70 -0.14 7.40
N ALA A 139 19.24 -1.05 8.19
CA ALA A 139 18.75 -1.34 9.53
C ALA A 139 19.52 -0.49 10.56
N GLY A 140 18.83 0.43 11.22
CA GLY A 140 19.32 1.17 12.37
C GLY A 140 18.70 0.65 13.67
N GLU A 141 19.14 1.16 14.82
CA GLU A 141 18.70 0.68 16.14
C GLU A 141 17.19 0.85 16.42
N ARG A 142 16.53 1.81 15.75
CA ARG A 142 15.13 2.18 16.02
C ARG A 142 14.27 2.27 14.76
N GLU A 143 14.88 2.25 13.59
CA GLU A 143 14.20 2.40 12.32
C GLU A 143 14.87 1.56 11.24
N ILE A 144 14.06 1.13 10.29
CA ILE A 144 14.48 0.47 9.07
C ILE A 144 14.15 1.44 7.93
N VAL A 145 15.18 1.84 7.19
CA VAL A 145 15.07 2.84 6.12
C VAL A 145 15.16 2.13 4.78
N LEU A 146 14.08 2.23 4.00
CA LEU A 146 13.98 1.70 2.64
C LEU A 146 14.19 2.86 1.67
N THR A 147 15.25 2.77 0.87
CA THR A 147 15.53 3.72 -0.21
C THR A 147 15.29 3.03 -1.54
N TYR A 148 14.32 3.50 -2.29
CA TYR A 148 13.98 2.96 -3.61
C TYR A 148 14.81 3.62 -4.71
N GLY A 149 15.02 2.92 -5.83
CA GLY A 149 15.78 3.44 -6.97
C GLY A 149 15.17 4.70 -7.62
N ASP A 150 13.90 4.98 -7.37
CA ASP A 150 13.21 6.21 -7.81
C ASP A 150 13.34 7.38 -6.80
N ARG A 151 14.25 7.25 -5.83
CA ARG A 151 14.55 8.22 -4.75
C ARG A 151 13.48 8.35 -3.68
N ARG A 152 12.45 7.52 -3.68
CA ARG A 152 11.53 7.44 -2.53
C ARG A 152 12.25 6.86 -1.33
N VAL A 153 11.95 7.41 -0.16
CA VAL A 153 12.49 6.95 1.13
C VAL A 153 11.32 6.64 2.05
N VAL A 154 11.25 5.40 2.53
CA VAL A 154 10.25 4.93 3.49
C VAL A 154 10.96 4.58 4.80
N ARG A 155 10.48 5.14 5.91
CA ARG A 155 10.95 4.81 7.26
C ARG A 155 9.92 3.92 7.94
N LEU A 156 10.40 2.79 8.46
CA LEU A 156 9.62 1.82 9.21
C LEU A 156 10.13 1.80 10.65
N ILE A 157 9.26 2.07 11.61
CA ILE A 157 9.60 2.11 13.03
C ILE A 157 8.89 0.93 13.70
N PRO A 158 9.57 -0.18 14.00
CA PRO A 158 8.95 -1.41 14.50
C PRO A 158 8.64 -1.33 16.01
N ASP A 159 7.92 -0.29 16.44
CA ASP A 159 7.55 -0.03 17.85
C ASP A 159 6.09 -0.33 18.19
N ASP A 160 5.34 -0.91 17.23
CA ASP A 160 3.90 -1.19 17.32
C ASP A 160 3.02 0.06 17.58
N ARG A 161 3.55 1.27 17.30
CA ARG A 161 2.81 2.53 17.39
C ARG A 161 2.48 3.08 16.01
N GLU A 162 1.47 3.94 15.96
CA GLU A 162 1.12 4.65 14.74
C GLU A 162 2.02 5.86 14.54
N HIS A 163 2.58 5.97 13.34
CA HIS A 163 3.36 7.12 12.90
C HIS A 163 2.70 7.75 11.69
N SER A 164 2.55 9.07 11.71
CA SER A 164 2.02 9.81 10.55
C SER A 164 3.09 9.95 9.47
N GLY A 165 2.66 9.91 8.22
CA GLY A 165 3.53 10.10 7.07
C GLY A 165 2.76 10.50 5.81
N LEU A 166 3.46 10.45 4.68
CA LEU A 166 2.89 10.68 3.37
C LEU A 166 3.05 9.45 2.49
N ALA A 167 2.07 9.24 1.61
CA ALA A 167 2.17 8.42 0.42
C ALA A 167 2.11 9.35 -0.81
N GLY A 168 3.04 9.16 -1.75
CA GLY A 168 3.30 10.14 -2.80
C GLY A 168 3.70 11.50 -2.22
N THR A 169 3.31 12.58 -2.89
CA THR A 169 3.64 13.96 -2.46
C THR A 169 2.69 14.56 -1.43
N SER A 170 1.46 14.05 -1.30
CA SER A 170 0.40 14.79 -0.57
C SER A 170 -0.62 13.93 0.19
N ALA A 171 -0.70 12.63 -0.02
CA ALA A 171 -1.69 11.81 0.67
C ALA A 171 -1.19 11.45 2.07
N ARG A 172 -1.96 11.78 3.10
CA ARG A 172 -1.59 11.44 4.48
C ARG A 172 -1.87 9.97 4.75
N VAL A 173 -0.93 9.31 5.42
CA VAL A 173 -1.06 7.94 5.90
C VAL A 173 -0.71 7.87 7.37
N THR A 174 -1.32 6.93 8.09
CA THR A 174 -0.76 6.38 9.32
C THR A 174 -0.09 5.05 9.00
N ARG A 175 1.03 4.78 9.66
CA ARG A 175 1.75 3.52 9.54
C ARG A 175 2.06 2.96 10.91
N LYS A 176 1.66 1.71 11.15
CA LYS A 176 2.02 0.93 12.34
C LYS A 176 2.89 -0.23 11.90
N THR A 177 4.11 -0.31 12.43
CA THR A 177 5.07 -1.36 12.06
C THR A 177 5.40 -2.22 13.27
N ARG A 178 5.49 -3.53 13.07
CA ARG A 178 5.82 -4.50 14.11
C ARG A 178 6.53 -5.71 13.54
N TRP A 179 7.25 -6.42 14.40
CA TRP A 179 7.76 -7.74 14.08
C TRP A 179 6.74 -8.83 14.44
N ARG A 180 6.53 -9.77 13.53
CA ARG A 180 5.78 -11.02 13.73
C ARG A 180 6.74 -12.18 13.52
N GLY A 181 7.45 -12.56 14.58
CA GLY A 181 8.57 -13.51 14.46
C GLY A 181 9.69 -12.93 13.60
N ALA A 182 9.98 -13.58 12.47
CA ALA A 182 10.98 -13.14 11.48
C ALA A 182 10.42 -12.22 10.38
N VAL A 183 9.11 -11.97 10.37
CA VAL A 183 8.44 -11.12 9.37
C VAL A 183 8.25 -9.72 9.92
N LEU A 184 8.67 -8.70 9.18
CA LEU A 184 8.33 -7.31 9.48
C LEU A 184 6.99 -6.98 8.82
N GLU A 185 6.00 -6.56 9.61
CA GLU A 185 4.68 -6.19 9.13
C GLU A 185 4.46 -4.69 9.30
N ALA A 186 4.03 -4.02 8.23
CA ALA A 186 3.61 -2.63 8.21
C ALA A 186 2.13 -2.55 7.81
N GLU A 187 1.29 -2.05 8.71
CA GLU A 187 -0.10 -1.69 8.46
C GLU A 187 -0.17 -0.21 8.13
N ILE A 188 -0.72 0.12 6.96
CA ILE A 188 -0.78 1.48 6.41
C ILE A 188 -2.24 1.82 6.19
N GLU A 189 -2.72 2.88 6.82
CA GLU A 189 -4.06 3.39 6.59
C GLU A 189 -3.98 4.74 5.87
N LEU A 190 -4.71 4.85 4.75
CA LEU A 190 -4.78 6.09 4.01
C LEU A 190 -5.84 6.99 4.65
N GLN A 191 -5.44 8.19 5.11
CA GLN A 191 -6.35 9.16 5.70
C GLN A 191 -7.21 9.80 4.59
N SER A 192 -8.27 9.11 4.22
CA SER A 192 -9.21 9.56 3.19
C SER A 192 -10.64 9.21 3.60
N ARG A 193 -11.63 9.75 2.88
CA ARG A 193 -13.04 9.34 3.07
C ARG A 193 -13.30 7.87 2.73
N MET A 194 -12.37 7.24 2.01
CA MET A 194 -12.39 5.81 1.75
C MET A 194 -11.49 5.13 2.76
N GLU A 195 -12.05 4.23 3.56
CA GLU A 195 -11.27 3.35 4.45
C GLU A 195 -10.47 2.38 3.59
N LEU A 196 -9.22 2.76 3.28
CA LEU A 196 -8.30 1.94 2.53
C LEU A 196 -7.14 1.57 3.44
N ARG A 197 -6.95 0.26 3.60
CA ARG A 197 -5.89 -0.33 4.39
C ARG A 197 -4.95 -1.09 3.48
N VAL A 198 -3.66 -0.90 3.67
CA VAL A 198 -2.62 -1.63 2.98
C VAL A 198 -1.75 -2.31 4.04
N ARG A 199 -1.65 -3.64 3.99
CA ARG A 199 -0.72 -4.41 4.78
C ARG A 199 0.47 -4.79 3.91
N GLN A 200 1.68 -4.48 4.36
CA GLN A 200 2.91 -4.92 3.73
C GLN A 200 3.69 -5.82 4.69
N THR A 201 4.15 -6.97 4.20
CA THR A 201 5.05 -7.84 4.95
C THR A 201 6.38 -7.95 4.23
N TYR A 202 7.46 -8.00 5.00
CA TYR A 202 8.83 -8.14 4.53
C TYR A 202 9.44 -9.36 5.20
N GLU A 203 9.84 -10.34 4.41
CA GLU A 203 10.40 -11.61 4.88
C GLU A 203 11.65 -11.95 4.08
N VAL A 204 12.75 -12.30 4.76
CA VAL A 204 13.95 -12.82 4.08
C VAL A 204 13.93 -14.33 4.14
N ARG A 205 14.04 -14.97 2.97
CA ARG A 205 14.17 -16.42 2.84
C ARG A 205 15.54 -16.79 2.30
N ILE A 206 16.04 -17.93 2.75
CA ILE A 206 17.20 -18.58 2.16
C ILE A 206 16.66 -19.62 1.18
N THR A 207 17.05 -19.50 -0.09
CA THR A 207 16.72 -20.47 -1.14
C THR A 207 17.52 -21.76 -0.93
N GLU A 208 17.12 -22.86 -1.59
CA GLU A 208 17.86 -24.13 -1.54
C GLU A 208 19.33 -23.99 -1.95
N GLY A 209 19.64 -23.03 -2.83
CA GLY A 209 21.01 -22.69 -3.25
C GLY A 209 21.79 -21.82 -2.26
N GLY A 210 21.23 -21.49 -1.08
CA GLY A 210 21.88 -20.66 -0.06
C GLY A 210 21.79 -19.14 -0.31
N TYR A 211 21.13 -18.70 -1.38
CA TYR A 211 20.95 -17.28 -1.68
C TYR A 211 19.82 -16.66 -0.86
N ARG A 212 19.99 -15.39 -0.47
CA ARG A 212 18.96 -14.60 0.22
C ARG A 212 17.99 -13.98 -0.79
N GLN A 213 16.70 -14.14 -0.52
CA GLN A 213 15.62 -13.44 -1.22
C GLN A 213 14.78 -12.66 -0.22
N LEU A 214 14.46 -11.41 -0.57
CA LEU A 214 13.49 -10.61 0.16
C LEU A 214 12.13 -10.72 -0.54
N ILE A 215 11.15 -11.21 0.20
CA ILE A 215 9.77 -11.31 -0.25
C ILE A 215 8.98 -10.17 0.40
N VAL A 216 8.42 -9.32 -0.46
CA VAL A 216 7.51 -8.24 -0.04
C VAL A 216 6.11 -8.57 -0.53
N THR A 217 5.19 -8.82 0.41
CA THR A 217 3.78 -9.05 0.08
C THR A 217 2.98 -7.82 0.44
N THR A 218 2.26 -7.25 -0.52
CA THR A 218 1.35 -6.12 -0.33
C THR A 218 -0.08 -6.59 -0.48
N ARG A 219 -0.88 -6.44 0.57
CA ARG A 219 -2.32 -6.71 0.57
C ARG A 219 -3.08 -5.41 0.73
N ILE A 220 -4.04 -5.15 -0.15
CA ILE A 220 -4.99 -4.06 0.00
C ILE A 220 -6.31 -4.64 0.50
N ASP A 221 -6.78 -4.12 1.62
CA ASP A 221 -8.11 -4.37 2.15
C ASP A 221 -8.96 -3.08 2.01
N GLY A 222 -10.18 -3.20 1.49
CA GLY A 222 -11.09 -2.07 1.30
C GLY A 222 -11.13 -1.45 -0.12
N GLY A 223 -12.16 -0.64 -0.39
CA GLY A 223 -12.41 0.02 -1.68
C GLY A 223 -13.77 -0.31 -2.30
N ARG A 224 -14.22 0.50 -3.29
CA ARG A 224 -15.58 0.49 -3.90
C ARG A 224 -16.08 -0.86 -4.48
N ARG A 225 -15.26 -1.91 -4.52
CA ARG A 225 -15.61 -3.22 -5.09
C ARG A 225 -15.30 -4.42 -4.18
N GLY A 226 -14.85 -4.21 -2.93
CA GLY A 226 -14.63 -5.30 -1.97
C GLY A 226 -13.72 -6.42 -2.46
N ARG A 227 -12.80 -6.14 -3.38
CA ARG A 227 -11.83 -7.12 -3.87
C ARG A 227 -10.51 -6.87 -3.19
N ASP A 228 -10.20 -7.69 -2.20
CA ASP A 228 -8.87 -7.78 -1.63
C ASP A 228 -7.90 -8.07 -2.77
N ARG A 229 -6.80 -7.33 -2.81
CA ARG A 229 -5.73 -7.53 -3.79
C ARG A 229 -4.48 -7.86 -3.04
N GLU A 230 -3.89 -9.00 -3.37
CA GLU A 230 -2.59 -9.39 -2.87
C GLU A 230 -1.58 -9.32 -4.02
N LEU A 231 -0.37 -8.91 -3.67
CA LEU A 231 0.71 -8.69 -4.61
C LEU A 231 2.01 -9.14 -3.97
N ARG A 232 2.61 -10.20 -4.51
CA ARG A 232 3.91 -10.71 -4.06
C ARG A 232 5.02 -10.15 -4.93
N ARG A 233 6.10 -9.68 -4.29
CA ARG A 233 7.33 -9.23 -4.93
C ARG A 233 8.49 -10.00 -4.36
N VAL A 234 9.33 -10.53 -5.22
CA VAL A 234 10.55 -11.23 -4.83
C VAL A 234 11.72 -10.40 -5.29
N TYR A 235 12.67 -10.16 -4.40
CA TYR A 235 13.90 -9.46 -4.68
C TYR A 235 15.08 -10.36 -4.37
N ASP A 236 16.04 -10.40 -5.28
CA ASP A 236 17.32 -11.04 -5.06
C ASP A 236 18.30 -10.05 -4.44
N VAL A 237 19.23 -10.55 -3.64
CA VAL A 237 20.33 -9.74 -3.14
C VAL A 237 21.18 -9.26 -4.31
N GLU A 238 21.50 -7.97 -4.33
CA GLU A 238 22.43 -7.43 -5.30
C GLU A 238 23.85 -7.82 -4.92
N LEU A 239 24.48 -8.63 -5.76
CA LEU A 239 25.90 -8.96 -5.64
C LEU A 239 26.72 -7.76 -6.11
N ARG A 240 27.71 -7.37 -5.30
CA ARG A 240 28.69 -6.32 -5.64
C ARG A 240 29.89 -6.92 -6.35
#